data_AF-A0A962I283-F1
#
_entry.id   AF-A0A962I283-F1
#
_cell.length_a   1.000
_cell.length_b   1.000
_cell.length_c   1.000
_cell.angle_alpha   90.00
_cell.angle_beta   90.00
_cell.angle_gamma   90.00
#
_symmetry.space_group_name_H-M   'P 1'
#
loop_
_entity.id
_entity.type
_entity.pdbx_description
1 polymer ?
#
loop_
_entity_poly.entity_id
_entity_poly.type
_entity_poly.pdbx_seq_one_letter_code
_entity_poly.pdbx_strand_id
1 'polypeptide(L)'
;MTERRWLAWLPLLALLAACSTTGPGRTTLYEDLGGEAGVQRLVAVVVEDVHADPRFGELFVQADLDRLREQLAVQICQLAEGPCRYEGLDMAEAHSGMAITPSEFNWFV
;
A
#
# COMPACT_ATOMS: atom_id res chain seq x y z
N MET A 1 -40.00 -13.99 -57.33
CA MET A 1 -38.92 -12.99 -57.34
C MET A 1 -39.15 -12.03 -56.18
N THR A 2 -38.68 -12.36 -54.98
CA THR A 2 -38.49 -11.41 -53.85
C THR A 2 -37.68 -12.12 -52.78
N GLU A 3 -36.41 -12.33 -53.11
CA GLU A 3 -35.37 -12.81 -52.20
C GLU A 3 -35.08 -11.74 -51.13
N ARG A 4 -35.13 -12.16 -49.86
CA ARG A 4 -34.06 -11.91 -48.89
C ARG A 4 -33.58 -10.44 -48.75
N ARG A 5 -34.46 -9.54 -48.29
CA ARG A 5 -34.09 -8.14 -47.93
C ARG A 5 -33.67 -7.93 -46.47
N TRP A 6 -33.34 -9.00 -45.74
CA TRP A 6 -33.17 -8.94 -44.27
C TRP A 6 -31.70 -8.89 -43.82
N LEU A 7 -30.74 -8.93 -44.74
CA LEU A 7 -29.30 -9.03 -44.42
C LEU A 7 -28.52 -7.71 -44.55
N ALA A 8 -29.17 -6.57 -44.77
CA ALA A 8 -28.48 -5.31 -45.08
C ALA A 8 -28.32 -4.33 -43.89
N TRP A 9 -28.61 -4.75 -42.65
CA TRP A 9 -28.52 -3.87 -41.46
C TRP A 9 -27.52 -4.36 -40.42
N LEU A 10 -26.68 -5.34 -40.75
CA LEU A 10 -25.83 -6.04 -39.79
C LEU A 10 -24.35 -5.62 -39.66
N PRO A 11 -23.75 -4.67 -40.40
CA PRO A 11 -22.37 -4.29 -40.11
C PRO A 11 -22.22 -2.99 -39.29
N LEU A 12 -23.29 -2.21 -39.04
CA LEU A 12 -23.13 -0.88 -38.43
C LEU A 12 -23.03 -0.88 -36.89
N LEU A 13 -23.46 -1.95 -36.22
CA LEU A 13 -23.38 -2.07 -34.75
C LEU A 13 -22.03 -2.58 -34.22
N ALA A 14 -21.14 -3.09 -35.08
CA ALA A 14 -19.86 -3.66 -34.66
C ALA A 14 -18.76 -2.60 -34.40
N LEU A 15 -18.96 -1.35 -34.82
CA LEU A 15 -17.94 -0.29 -34.73
C LEU A 15 -17.96 0.52 -33.41
N LEU A 16 -18.95 0.33 -32.54
CA LEU A 16 -19.08 1.09 -31.28
C LEU A 16 -18.44 0.40 -30.06
N ALA A 17 -17.92 -0.82 -30.19
CA ALA A 17 -17.32 -1.58 -29.09
C ALA A 17 -15.79 -1.45 -28.98
N ALA A 18 -15.15 -0.66 -29.86
CA ALA A 18 -13.68 -0.61 -29.97
C ALA A 18 -12.96 0.24 -28.91
N CYS A 19 -13.70 0.89 -28.00
CA CYS A 19 -13.12 1.72 -26.93
C CYS A 19 -13.63 1.32 -25.54
N SER A 20 -13.66 0.04 -25.20
CA SER A 20 -13.51 -0.34 -23.80
C SER A 20 -12.07 -0.06 -23.40
N THR A 21 -11.82 1.14 -22.87
CA THR A 21 -10.58 1.42 -22.15
C THR A 21 -10.60 0.51 -20.93
N THR A 22 -9.94 -0.64 -21.01
CA THR A 22 -9.55 -1.40 -19.83
C THR A 22 -8.57 -0.47 -19.12
N GLY A 23 -9.06 0.37 -18.20
CA GLY A 23 -8.18 1.04 -17.25
C GLY A 23 -7.29 -0.03 -16.60
N PRO A 24 -6.06 0.30 -16.17
CA PRO A 24 -5.24 -0.64 -15.44
C PRO A 24 -6.15 -1.30 -14.40
N GLY A 25 -6.26 -2.64 -14.46
CA GLY A 25 -7.08 -3.38 -13.49
C GLY A 25 -6.69 -2.93 -12.10
N ARG A 26 -7.63 -2.86 -11.16
CA ARG A 26 -7.38 -2.35 -9.80
C ARG A 26 -6.08 -2.95 -9.27
N THR A 27 -5.03 -2.13 -9.21
CA THR A 27 -3.75 -2.49 -8.62
C THR A 27 -3.89 -2.42 -7.12
N THR A 28 -3.17 -3.26 -6.40
CA THR A 28 -3.08 -3.13 -4.93
C THR A 28 -2.21 -1.93 -4.59
N LEU A 29 -2.37 -1.37 -3.37
CA LEU A 29 -1.45 -0.32 -2.91
C LEU A 29 0.01 -0.82 -2.93
N TYR A 30 0.24 -2.10 -2.66
CA TYR A 30 1.55 -2.72 -2.74
C TYR A 30 2.15 -2.65 -4.15
N GLU A 31 1.35 -2.89 -5.18
CA GLU A 31 1.78 -2.73 -6.58
C GLU A 31 2.06 -1.26 -6.91
N ASP A 32 1.20 -0.34 -6.46
CA ASP A 32 1.38 1.10 -6.66
C ASP A 32 2.64 1.64 -5.95
N LEU A 33 3.01 1.06 -4.80
CA LEU A 33 4.27 1.36 -4.09
C LEU A 33 5.51 0.82 -4.82
N GLY A 34 5.35 -0.09 -5.79
CA GLY A 34 6.45 -0.75 -6.50
C GLY A 34 6.88 -2.07 -5.86
N GLY A 35 5.96 -2.75 -5.19
CA GLY A 35 6.17 -4.04 -4.53
C GLY A 35 7.12 -3.95 -3.34
N GLU A 36 7.79 -5.06 -3.04
CA GLU A 36 8.69 -5.22 -1.88
C GLU A 36 9.77 -4.14 -1.86
N ALA A 37 10.43 -3.89 -2.99
CA ALA A 37 11.46 -2.85 -3.09
C ALA A 37 10.90 -1.45 -2.78
N GLY A 38 9.64 -1.18 -3.14
CA GLY A 38 8.92 0.03 -2.80
C GLY A 38 8.68 0.19 -1.30
N VAL A 39 8.13 -0.85 -0.68
CA VAL A 39 7.87 -0.90 0.76
C VAL A 39 9.16 -0.75 1.56
N GLN A 40 10.24 -1.45 1.17
CA GLN A 40 11.53 -1.36 1.85
C GLN A 40 12.11 0.05 1.79
N ARG A 41 12.02 0.72 0.63
CA ARG A 41 12.47 2.13 0.52
C ARG A 41 11.64 3.06 1.38
N LEU A 42 10.31 2.92 1.36
CA LEU A 42 9.41 3.72 2.20
C LEU A 42 9.77 3.58 3.68
N VAL A 43 9.90 2.36 4.17
CA VAL A 43 10.19 2.08 5.57
C VAL A 43 11.59 2.55 5.98
N ALA A 44 12.59 2.39 5.11
CA ALA A 44 13.93 2.90 5.38
C ALA A 44 13.92 4.41 5.64
N VAL A 45 13.25 5.18 4.77
CA VAL A 45 13.11 6.64 4.92
C VAL A 45 12.35 7.00 6.19
N VAL A 46 11.19 6.36 6.44
CA VAL A 46 10.38 6.65 7.64
C VAL A 46 11.17 6.40 8.93
N VAL A 47 11.87 5.28 9.04
CA VAL A 47 12.63 4.97 10.26
C VAL A 47 13.82 5.90 10.41
N GLU A 48 14.48 6.29 9.32
CA GLU A 48 15.57 7.27 9.35
C GLU A 48 15.06 8.66 9.79
N ASP A 49 13.97 9.15 9.20
CA ASP A 49 13.38 10.45 9.53
C ASP A 49 12.89 10.50 10.98
N VAL A 50 12.21 9.46 11.46
CA VAL A 50 11.77 9.36 12.86
C VAL A 50 12.96 9.31 13.81
N HIS A 51 14.01 8.56 13.47
CA HIS A 51 15.19 8.46 14.34
C HIS A 51 15.99 9.77 14.39
N ALA A 52 16.05 10.52 13.29
CA ALA A 52 16.77 11.78 13.19
C ALA A 52 16.03 12.96 13.84
N ASP A 53 14.72 12.87 14.06
CA ASP A 53 13.93 13.94 14.65
C ASP A 53 14.18 14.06 16.17
N PRO A 54 14.61 15.24 16.67
CA PRO A 54 14.89 15.44 18.09
C PRO A 54 13.65 15.30 19.00
N ARG A 55 12.44 15.37 18.45
CA ARG A 55 11.19 15.09 19.19
C ARG A 55 10.99 13.61 19.48
N PHE A 56 11.59 12.73 18.66
CA PHE A 56 11.43 11.28 18.72
C PHE A 56 12.65 10.54 19.27
N GLY A 57 13.86 11.10 19.11
CA GLY A 57 15.12 10.41 19.43
C GLY A 57 15.14 9.69 20.78
N GLU A 58 14.63 10.34 21.84
CA GLU A 58 14.56 9.77 23.19
C GLU A 58 13.60 8.56 23.32
N LEU A 59 12.52 8.53 22.52
CA LEU A 59 11.52 7.47 22.57
C LEU A 59 12.05 6.14 22.00
N PHE A 60 13.09 6.20 21.15
CA PHE A 60 13.65 5.04 20.44
C PHE A 60 15.05 4.62 20.92
N VAL A 61 15.59 5.20 22.00
CA VAL A 61 16.96 4.90 22.50
C VAL A 61 17.18 3.41 22.80
N GLN A 62 16.12 2.72 23.24
CA GLN A 62 16.17 1.29 23.57
C GLN A 62 15.69 0.39 22.42
N ALA A 63 15.28 0.97 21.29
CA ALA A 63 14.70 0.22 20.18
C ALA A 63 15.79 -0.45 19.35
N ASP A 64 15.53 -1.69 18.95
CA ASP A 64 16.26 -2.35 17.88
C ASP A 64 15.71 -1.83 16.55
N LEU A 65 16.43 -0.90 15.93
CA LEU A 65 15.99 -0.23 14.70
C LEU A 65 15.95 -1.18 13.50
N ASP A 66 16.78 -2.22 13.48
CA ASP A 66 16.77 -3.19 12.37
C ASP A 66 15.54 -4.08 12.47
N ARG A 67 15.23 -4.56 13.68
CA ARG A 67 13.98 -5.27 13.93
C ARG A 67 12.76 -4.39 13.67
N LEU A 68 12.80 -3.10 14.03
CA LEU A 68 11.72 -2.16 13.74
C LEU A 68 11.48 -2.02 12.23
N ARG A 69 12.55 -1.86 11.44
CA ARG A 69 12.47 -1.80 9.97
C ARG A 69 11.84 -3.05 9.38
N GLU A 70 12.27 -4.23 9.83
CA GLU A 70 11.72 -5.51 9.34
C GLU A 70 10.23 -5.64 9.67
N GLN A 71 9.85 -5.41 10.93
CA GLN A 71 8.45 -5.54 11.36
C GLN A 71 7.55 -4.52 10.66
N LEU A 72 8.00 -3.27 10.54
CA LEU A 72 7.25 -2.22 9.87
C LEU A 72 7.10 -2.51 8.37
N ALA A 73 8.14 -3.03 7.69
CA ALA A 73 8.06 -3.42 6.29
C ALA A 73 7.04 -4.55 6.06
N VAL A 74 7.02 -5.57 6.92
CA VAL A 74 6.04 -6.67 6.82
C VAL A 74 4.62 -6.18 7.11
N GLN A 75 4.45 -5.31 8.12
CA GLN A 75 3.15 -4.70 8.46
C GLN A 75 2.60 -3.87 7.28
N ILE A 76 3.43 -2.99 6.70
CA ILE A 76 3.03 -2.17 5.54
C ILE A 76 2.76 -3.05 4.32
N CYS A 77 3.59 -4.06 4.06
CA CYS A 77 3.34 -5.01 2.97
C CYS A 77 1.96 -5.67 3.10
N GLN A 78 1.61 -6.18 4.29
CA GLN A 78 0.30 -6.79 4.53
C GLN A 78 -0.85 -5.78 4.38
N LEU A 79 -0.72 -4.60 4.98
CA LEU A 79 -1.76 -3.55 4.93
C LEU A 79 -1.98 -2.99 3.52
N ALA A 80 -0.93 -2.99 2.69
CA ALA A 80 -0.98 -2.57 1.30
C ALA A 80 -1.51 -3.66 0.35
N GLU A 81 -2.09 -4.75 0.89
CA GLU A 81 -2.60 -5.90 0.13
C GLU A 81 -1.48 -6.66 -0.63
N GLY A 82 -0.26 -6.61 -0.11
CA GLY A 82 0.89 -7.41 -0.58
C GLY A 82 0.85 -8.86 -0.08
N PRO A 83 1.77 -9.71 -0.54
CA PRO A 83 1.75 -11.15 -0.25
C PRO A 83 2.23 -11.50 1.18
N CYS A 84 2.68 -10.53 1.97
CA CYS A 84 3.25 -10.76 3.29
C CYS A 84 2.16 -11.02 4.34
N ARG A 85 2.53 -11.78 5.36
CA ARG A 85 1.75 -11.95 6.59
C ARG A 85 2.55 -11.39 7.76
N TYR A 86 1.97 -10.43 8.45
CA TYR A 86 2.52 -9.92 9.71
C TYR A 86 2.09 -10.83 10.85
N GLU A 87 3.07 -11.35 11.58
CA GLU A 87 2.90 -12.26 12.72
C GLU A 87 3.46 -11.67 14.03
N GLY A 88 3.79 -10.38 14.02
CA GLY A 88 4.24 -9.67 15.21
C GLY A 88 3.09 -9.28 16.15
N LEU A 89 3.44 -8.51 17.17
CA LEU A 89 2.47 -7.98 18.13
C LEU A 89 1.46 -7.06 17.44
N ASP A 90 0.21 -7.07 17.92
CA ASP A 90 -0.74 -6.06 17.47
C ASP A 90 -0.31 -4.65 17.92
N MET A 91 -0.94 -3.61 17.35
CA MET A 91 -0.53 -2.22 17.64
C MET A 91 -0.73 -1.81 19.09
N ALA A 92 -1.69 -2.39 19.82
CA ALA A 92 -1.91 -2.07 21.22
C ALA A 92 -0.85 -2.74 22.10
N GLU A 93 -0.51 -4.00 21.82
CA GLU A 93 0.52 -4.75 22.52
C GLU A 93 1.92 -4.20 22.26
N ALA A 94 2.25 -3.90 20.99
CA ALA A 94 3.55 -3.37 20.58
C ALA A 94 3.90 -2.05 21.27
N HIS A 95 2.88 -1.22 21.56
CA HIS A 95 3.05 0.09 22.18
C HIS A 95 2.59 0.13 23.65
N SER A 96 2.33 -1.04 24.25
CA SER A 96 1.85 -1.15 25.62
C SER A 96 2.87 -0.59 26.62
N GLY A 97 2.39 0.20 27.58
CA GLY A 97 3.22 0.78 28.64
C GLY A 97 4.11 1.95 28.22
N MET A 98 4.09 2.35 26.93
CA MET A 98 4.89 3.49 26.43
C MET A 98 4.28 4.87 26.71
N ALA A 99 3.01 4.91 27.15
CA ALA A 99 2.27 6.14 27.48
C ALA A 99 2.27 7.20 26.35
N ILE A 100 2.21 6.75 25.09
CA ILE A 100 2.21 7.62 23.90
C ILE A 100 1.05 8.63 23.98
N THR A 101 1.41 9.90 23.95
CA THR A 101 0.47 11.02 23.96
C THR A 101 -0.09 11.30 22.57
N PRO A 102 -1.26 11.95 22.46
CA PRO A 102 -1.79 12.39 21.16
C PRO A 102 -0.82 13.31 20.39
N SER A 103 -0.03 14.13 21.10
CA SER A 103 0.95 15.02 20.48
C SER A 103 2.11 14.24 19.85
N GLU A 104 2.64 13.24 20.55
CA GLU A 104 3.71 12.37 20.02
C GLU A 104 3.23 11.57 18.81
N PHE A 105 1.99 11.05 18.86
CA PHE A 105 1.38 10.39 17.72
C PHE A 105 1.21 11.36 16.52
N ASN A 106 0.75 12.58 16.77
CA ASN A 106 0.59 13.60 15.73
C ASN A 106 1.90 14.15 15.17
N TRP A 107 3.04 13.95 15.84
CA TRP A 107 4.33 14.26 15.25
C TRP A 107 4.74 13.23 14.20
N PHE A 108 4.17 12.03 14.26
CA PHE A 108 4.52 10.90 13.40
C PHE A 108 3.67 10.84 12.12
N VAL A 109 2.37 11.14 12.20
CA VAL A 109 1.43 11.15 11.07
C VAL A 109 1.38 12.48 10.32
#